data_AF-A0A950AIE4-F1
#
_entry.id   AF-A0A950AIE4-F1
#
_cell.length_a   1.000
_cell.length_b   1.000
_cell.length_c   1.000
_cell.angle_alpha   90.00
_cell.angle_beta   90.00
_cell.angle_gamma   90.00
#
_symmetry.space_group_name_H-M   'P 1'
#
loop_
_entity.id
_entity.type
_entity.pdbx_description
1 polymer ?
#
loop_
_entity_poly.entity_id
_entity_poly.type
_entity_poly.pdbx_seq_one_letter_code
_entity_poly.pdbx_strand_id
1 'polypeptide(L)'
;MRYLVAARVKPGRASALARAIDEGTLGRGSVAGDEYLDDMEHARLDDDGTVRWVEVCFCPTPLAEERPYWEEYFELLSIKDAHSRRDCRDLNG
;
A
#
# COMPACT_ATOMS: atom_id res chain seq x y z
N MET A 1 5.42 11.32 -3.74
CA MET A 1 4.01 11.51 -4.17
C MET A 1 3.12 10.63 -3.30
N ARG A 2 1.86 11.03 -3.03
CA ARG A 2 0.93 10.20 -2.24
C ARG A 2 -0.03 9.47 -3.15
N TYR A 3 -0.24 8.18 -2.93
CA TYR A 3 -1.13 7.35 -3.74
C TYR A 3 -2.14 6.64 -2.84
N LEU A 4 -3.43 6.76 -3.17
CA LEU A 4 -4.47 5.93 -2.60
C LEU A 4 -4.46 4.58 -3.31
N VAL A 5 -4.12 3.54 -2.56
CA VAL A 5 -4.16 2.15 -3.04
C VAL A 5 -5.47 1.51 -2.60
N ALA A 6 -6.07 0.74 -3.49
CA ALA A 6 -7.18 -0.16 -3.18
C ALA A 6 -6.78 -1.58 -3.61
N ALA A 7 -6.96 -2.54 -2.72
CA ALA A 7 -6.59 -3.92 -2.98
C ALA A 7 -7.51 -4.91 -2.26
N ARG A 8 -7.45 -6.18 -2.64
CA ARG A 8 -8.09 -7.29 -1.91
C ARG A 8 -7.07 -8.32 -1.51
N VAL A 9 -7.17 -8.87 -0.32
CA VAL A 9 -6.30 -9.97 0.10
C VAL A 9 -6.59 -11.17 -0.80
N LYS A 10 -5.53 -11.76 -1.37
CA LYS A 10 -5.64 -12.94 -2.21
C LYS A 10 -6.24 -14.11 -1.42
N PRO A 11 -7.06 -14.97 -2.05
CA PRO A 11 -7.57 -16.18 -1.39
C PRO A 11 -6.44 -17.00 -0.76
N GLY A 12 -6.61 -17.39 0.50
CA GLY A 12 -5.61 -18.16 1.26
C GLY A 12 -4.41 -17.37 1.79
N ARG A 13 -4.30 -16.06 1.51
CA ARG A 13 -3.20 -15.22 2.01
C ARG A 13 -3.51 -14.45 3.30
N ALA A 14 -4.76 -14.42 3.74
CA ALA A 14 -5.17 -13.66 4.94
C ALA A 14 -4.37 -14.03 6.20
N SER A 15 -4.26 -15.32 6.53
CA SER A 15 -3.49 -15.77 7.70
C SER A 15 -1.99 -15.48 7.55
N ALA A 16 -1.45 -15.57 6.32
CA ALA A 16 -0.05 -15.28 6.07
C ALA A 16 0.26 -13.79 6.23
N LEU A 17 -0.62 -12.92 5.71
CA LEU A 17 -0.54 -11.48 5.86
C LEU A 17 -0.63 -11.06 7.34
N ALA A 18 -1.64 -11.57 8.06
CA ALA A 18 -1.81 -11.27 9.48
C ALA A 18 -0.56 -11.64 10.29
N ARG A 19 0.00 -12.85 10.06
CA ARG A 19 1.24 -13.27 10.70
C ARG A 19 2.43 -12.38 10.34
N ALA A 20 2.55 -11.96 9.08
CA ALA A 20 3.64 -11.07 8.66
C ALA A 20 3.56 -9.70 9.34
N ILE A 21 2.34 -9.19 9.56
CA ILE A 21 2.09 -7.96 10.33
C ILE A 21 2.44 -8.18 11.81
N ASP A 22 1.90 -9.23 12.44
CA ASP A 22 2.10 -9.54 13.86
C ASP A 22 3.58 -9.78 14.21
N GLU A 23 4.32 -10.43 13.31
CA GLU A 23 5.75 -10.72 13.50
C GLU A 23 6.66 -9.52 13.10
N GLY A 24 6.10 -8.43 12.56
CA GLY A 24 6.88 -7.31 12.05
C GLY A 24 7.82 -7.72 10.91
N THR A 25 7.37 -8.62 10.05
CA THR A 25 8.15 -9.16 8.92
C THR A 25 7.61 -8.74 7.56
N LEU A 26 6.44 -8.11 7.51
CA LEU A 26 5.90 -7.54 6.28
C LEU A 26 6.88 -6.51 5.69
N GLY A 27 7.18 -6.62 4.40
CA GLY A 27 8.12 -5.70 3.74
C GLY A 27 9.60 -5.89 4.09
N ARG A 28 9.96 -6.87 4.93
CA ARG A 28 11.37 -7.08 5.35
C ARG A 28 12.28 -7.33 4.14
N GLY A 29 13.31 -6.49 4.00
CA GLY A 29 14.27 -6.56 2.89
C GLY A 29 13.82 -5.81 1.63
N SER A 30 12.64 -5.20 1.64
CA SER A 30 12.22 -4.24 0.62
C SER A 30 12.92 -2.89 0.77
N VAL A 31 12.80 -2.04 -0.25
CA VAL A 31 13.28 -0.65 -0.22
C VAL A 31 12.49 0.22 0.76
N ALA A 32 11.18 -0.06 0.92
CA ALA A 32 10.26 0.70 1.76
C ALA A 32 10.32 0.27 3.24
N GLY A 33 11.01 -0.81 3.57
CA GLY A 33 11.31 -1.21 4.95
C GLY A 33 10.06 -1.31 5.83
N ASP A 34 10.01 -0.50 6.89
CA ASP A 34 8.92 -0.51 7.88
C ASP A 34 7.64 0.18 7.37
N GLU A 35 7.67 0.90 6.23
CA GLU A 35 6.51 1.61 5.68
C GLU A 35 5.31 0.68 5.43
N TYR A 36 5.56 -0.60 5.11
CA TYR A 36 4.49 -1.60 4.94
C TYR A 36 3.67 -1.83 6.22
N LEU A 37 4.31 -1.80 7.39
CA LEU A 37 3.63 -1.99 8.66
C LEU A 37 2.81 -0.75 9.02
N ASP A 38 3.40 0.43 8.83
CA ASP A 38 2.73 1.72 9.01
C ASP A 38 1.50 1.82 8.10
N ASP A 39 1.61 1.40 6.85
CA ASP A 39 0.49 1.37 5.90
C ASP A 39 -0.65 0.47 6.35
N MET A 40 -0.32 -0.72 6.87
CA MET A 40 -1.34 -1.66 7.37
C MET A 40 -1.97 -1.20 8.69
N GLU A 41 -1.24 -0.47 9.55
CA GLU A 41 -1.82 0.17 10.74
C GLU A 41 -2.88 1.22 10.37
N HIS A 42 -2.62 1.97 9.30
CA HIS A 42 -3.51 3.04 8.82
C HIS A 42 -4.55 2.56 7.80
N ALA A 43 -4.43 1.32 7.32
CA ALA A 43 -5.34 0.74 6.34
C ALA A 43 -6.78 0.69 6.85
N ARG A 44 -7.72 0.75 5.91
CA ARG A 44 -9.15 0.63 6.15
C ARG A 44 -9.73 -0.50 5.31
N LEU A 45 -10.46 -1.40 5.97
CA LEU A 45 -11.22 -2.47 5.33
C LEU A 45 -12.66 -2.02 5.14
N ASP A 46 -13.14 -2.04 3.91
CA ASP A 46 -14.54 -1.80 3.57
C ASP A 46 -15.38 -3.08 3.69
N ASP A 47 -16.70 -2.92 3.77
CA ASP A 47 -17.67 -4.03 3.85
C ASP A 47 -17.61 -4.98 2.64
N ASP A 48 -17.11 -4.53 1.49
CA ASP A 48 -16.95 -5.34 0.28
C ASP A 48 -15.64 -6.14 0.24
N GLY A 49 -14.85 -6.10 1.32
CA GLY A 49 -13.56 -6.76 1.46
C GLY A 49 -12.39 -6.00 0.84
N THR A 50 -12.61 -4.79 0.32
CA THR A 50 -11.52 -3.95 -0.22
C THR A 50 -10.75 -3.28 0.91
N VAL A 51 -9.44 -3.44 0.90
CA VAL A 51 -8.49 -2.75 1.78
C VAL A 51 -7.96 -1.51 1.07
N ARG A 52 -7.94 -0.37 1.75
CA ARG A 52 -7.36 0.88 1.24
C ARG A 52 -6.35 1.47 2.20
N TRP A 53 -5.25 1.98 1.66
CA TRP A 53 -4.20 2.68 2.39
C TRP A 53 -3.58 3.76 1.51
N VAL A 54 -2.75 4.63 2.10
CA VAL A 54 -2.07 5.72 1.40
C VAL A 54 -0.57 5.49 1.42
N GLU A 55 0.00 5.39 0.23
CA GLU A 55 1.40 5.12 0.00
C GLU A 55 2.16 6.39 -0.35
N VAL A 56 3.37 6.54 0.19
CA VAL A 56 4.29 7.62 -0.19
C VAL A 56 5.38 7.06 -1.07
N CYS A 57 5.30 7.30 -2.38
CA CYS A 57 6.25 6.76 -3.34
C CYS A 57 6.80 7.86 -4.26
N PHE A 58 8.09 7.77 -4.62
CA PHE A 58 8.77 8.73 -5.49
C PHE A 58 9.28 8.10 -6.80
N CYS A 59 8.92 6.85 -7.08
CA CYS A 59 9.28 6.17 -8.32
C CYS A 59 8.64 6.85 -9.56
N PRO A 60 9.29 6.78 -10.74
CA PRO A 60 8.72 7.28 -12.00
C PRO A 60 7.40 6.59 -12.38
N THR A 61 7.30 5.30 -12.09
CA THR A 61 6.07 4.52 -12.17
C THR A 61 5.57 4.32 -10.73
N PRO A 62 4.31 4.68 -10.40
CA PRO A 62 3.80 4.56 -9.03
C PRO A 62 3.98 3.15 -8.46
N LEU A 63 4.57 3.11 -7.26
CA LEU A 63 4.80 1.91 -6.45
C LEU A 63 5.66 0.84 -7.15
N ALA A 64 6.51 1.21 -8.11
CA ALA A 64 7.21 0.22 -8.93
C ALA A 64 8.09 -0.74 -8.12
N GLU A 65 8.67 -0.26 -7.01
CA GLU A 65 9.56 -1.05 -6.16
C GLU A 65 8.77 -1.82 -5.09
N GLU A 66 7.66 -1.25 -4.65
CA GLU A 66 6.84 -1.74 -3.55
C GLU A 66 5.82 -2.80 -4.01
N ARG A 67 5.37 -2.68 -5.27
CA ARG A 67 4.34 -3.54 -5.88
C ARG A 67 4.60 -5.04 -5.72
N PRO A 68 5.81 -5.56 -6.01
CA PRO A 68 6.05 -7.01 -5.93
C PRO A 68 5.81 -7.57 -4.52
N TYR A 69 6.07 -6.79 -3.48
CA TYR A 69 5.84 -7.19 -2.10
C TYR A 69 4.36 -7.15 -1.75
N TRP A 70 3.63 -6.10 -2.16
CA TRP A 70 2.18 -6.04 -1.97
C TRP A 70 1.46 -7.16 -2.71
N GLU A 71 1.88 -7.44 -3.93
CA GLU A 71 1.30 -8.48 -4.77
C GLU A 71 1.57 -9.89 -4.22
N GLU A 72 2.41 -10.09 -3.21
CA GLU A 72 2.49 -11.38 -2.51
C GLU A 72 1.18 -11.71 -1.77
N TYR A 73 0.55 -10.70 -1.16
CA TYR A 73 -0.61 -10.85 -0.30
C TYR A 73 -1.89 -10.32 -0.93
N PHE A 74 -1.79 -9.32 -1.80
CA PHE A 74 -2.91 -8.56 -2.33
C PHE A 74 -3.05 -8.69 -3.85
N GLU A 75 -4.29 -8.63 -4.30
CA GLU A 75 -4.66 -8.24 -5.66
C GLU A 75 -4.90 -6.73 -5.67
N LEU A 76 -4.02 -5.98 -6.33
CA LEU A 76 -4.13 -4.53 -6.45
C LEU A 76 -5.26 -4.17 -7.42
N LEU A 77 -6.30 -3.50 -6.93
CA LEU A 77 -7.46 -3.08 -7.71
C LEU A 77 -7.25 -1.72 -8.37
N SER A 78 -6.66 -0.76 -7.64
CA SER A 78 -6.32 0.55 -8.20
C SER A 78 -5.22 1.25 -7.41
N ILE A 79 -4.39 2.01 -8.11
CA ILE A 79 -3.44 2.97 -7.55
C ILE A 79 -3.79 4.33 -8.14
N LYS A 80 -4.16 5.29 -7.30
CA LYS A 80 -4.58 6.64 -7.73
C LYS A 80 -3.74 7.67 -7.00
N ASP A 81 -3.28 8.69 -7.70
CA ASP A 81 -2.68 9.86 -7.04
C ASP A 81 -3.71 10.46 -6.05
N ALA A 82 -3.30 10.58 -4.79
CA ALA A 82 -4.14 11.03 -3.69
C ALA A 82 -4.20 12.57 -3.60
N HIS A 83 -3.50 13.30 -4.46
CA HIS A 83 -3.64 14.74 -4.55
C HIS A 83 -4.97 15.11 -5.22
N SER A 84 -5.69 16.05 -4.60
CA SER A 84 -6.81 16.75 -5.23
C SER A 84 -6.29 17.49 -6.47
N ARG A 85 -6.87 17.21 -7.66
CA ARG A 85 -6.56 17.94 -8.90
C ARG A 85 -6.79 19.46 -8.79
N ARG A 86 -7.56 19.92 -7.80
CA ARG A 86 -7.81 21.36 -7.55
C ARG A 86 -6.67 22.04 -6.79
N ASP A 87 -5.83 21.26 -6.12
CA ASP A 87 -4.77 21.73 -5.22
C ASP A 87 -3.37 21.42 -5.77
N CYS A 88 -3.26 21.12 -7.07
CA CYS A 88 -1.99 21.07 -7.82
C CYS A 88 -1.38 22.48 -7.98
N ARG A 89 -1.07 23.14 -6.85
CA ARG A 89 -0.08 24.20 -6.81
C ARG A 89 1.19 23.60 -6.23
N ASP A 90 2.27 23.83 -6.96
CA ASP A 90 3.63 23.40 -6.71
C ASP A 90 4.12 23.83 -5.32
N LEU A 91 3.73 23.08 -4.29
CA LEU A 91 4.48 23.01 -3.04
C LEU A 91 5.40 21.80 -3.12
N ASN A 92 6.23 21.78 -4.16
CA ASN A 92 7.54 21.18 -4.01
C ASN A 92 8.23 22.05 -2.95
N GLY A 93 8.43 21.48 -1.76
CA GLY A 93 9.17 22.14 -0.69
C GLY A 93 10.57 22.58 -1.14
#